data_AF-J6DPC9-F1
#
_entry.id   AF-J6DPC9-F1
#
_cell.length_a   1.000
_cell.length_b   1.000
_cell.length_c   1.000
_cell.angle_alpha   90.00
_cell.angle_beta   90.00
_cell.angle_gamma   90.00
#
_symmetry.space_group_name_H-M   'P 1'
#
loop_
_entity.id
_entity.type
_entity.pdbx_description
1 polymer ?
#
loop_
_entity_poly.entity_id
_entity_poly.type
_entity_poly.pdbx_seq_one_letter_code
_entity_poly.pdbx_strand_id
1 'polypeptide(L)'
;MYAIRKAGLKSYQCDAYSQCRIDDGSTNPYLQEPRIIEEFLKDVEPRYNAALEKLRFGQLDPASIFAIAGFAAYVESCSPAGTRIHSLPIRKTLDMAAELLEKGGHLPPPPCLGGESLTELLNSGRVQFNVDPKYPQSIGIQTVIERLSVWGNARWDILINEGQDSPFFTSDYPVAIESGERPGLVNRIVPLAPDLAIRIWPDLRERGNVDLEFRNLRIRRVNVGKQQIIAINTAIVQAAETTVYYSSDRPWIPRFVEKYADFHIEPKTTKVPYGDGYMSISTMAAGRKSGEAVAPSRR
;
A
#
# COMPACT_ATOMS: atom_id res chain seq x y z
N MET A 1 -3.33 23.18 -0.73
CA MET A 1 -3.71 21.90 -0.09
C MET A 1 -3.34 21.98 1.37
N TYR A 2 -4.02 21.23 2.23
CA TYR A 2 -3.73 21.15 3.66
C TYR A 2 -3.35 19.72 4.03
N ALA A 3 -2.58 19.60 5.10
CA ALA A 3 -2.17 18.34 5.69
C ALA A 3 -2.43 18.37 7.19
N ILE A 4 -2.68 17.20 7.77
CA ILE A 4 -2.71 16.98 9.21
C ILE A 4 -1.92 15.72 9.55
N ARG A 5 -0.96 15.84 10.47
CA ARG A 5 -0.26 14.69 11.03
C ARG A 5 -1.18 13.99 12.02
N LYS A 6 -1.34 12.67 11.87
CA LYS A 6 -2.11 11.83 12.79
C LYS A 6 -1.53 11.91 14.21
N ALA A 7 -0.20 11.93 14.31
CA ALA A 7 0.49 12.22 15.56
C ALA A 7 0.34 13.70 15.94
N GLY A 8 -0.31 13.96 17.08
CA GLY A 8 -0.45 15.30 17.65
C GLY A 8 -1.39 16.25 16.88
N LEU A 9 -2.04 15.79 15.80
CA LEU A 9 -3.07 16.51 15.06
C LEU A 9 -2.63 17.89 14.53
N LYS A 10 -1.34 18.07 14.27
CA LYS A 10 -0.81 19.33 13.76
C LYS A 10 -1.18 19.50 12.29
N SER A 11 -1.97 20.53 12.00
CA SER A 11 -2.33 20.94 10.63
C SER A 11 -1.37 21.97 10.05
N TYR A 12 -1.18 21.93 8.73
CA TYR A 12 -0.32 22.87 7.99
C TYR A 12 -0.70 22.90 6.51
N GLN A 13 -0.34 23.98 5.81
CA GLN A 13 -0.46 24.05 4.35
C GLN A 13 0.72 23.33 3.69
N CYS A 14 0.45 22.69 2.56
CA CYS A 14 1.44 21.92 1.82
C CYS A 14 1.12 21.87 0.31
N ASP A 15 2.07 21.30 -0.43
CA ASP A 15 2.01 20.99 -1.86
C ASP A 15 2.63 19.60 -2.12
N ALA A 16 2.51 19.08 -3.34
CA ALA A 16 3.06 17.77 -3.68
C ALA A 16 4.59 17.72 -3.50
N TYR A 17 5.29 18.81 -3.82
CA TYR A 17 6.75 18.88 -3.75
C TYR A 17 7.28 18.73 -2.32
N SER A 18 6.69 19.42 -1.34
CA SER A 18 7.08 19.35 0.08
C SER A 18 6.72 18.04 0.76
N GLN A 19 5.83 17.24 0.18
CA GLN A 19 5.33 15.99 0.77
C GLN A 19 5.91 14.73 0.14
N CYS A 20 6.04 14.71 -1.19
CA CYS A 20 6.42 13.50 -1.92
C CYS A 20 7.91 13.45 -2.27
N ARG A 21 8.65 14.57 -2.17
CA ARG A 21 10.08 14.59 -2.49
C ARG A 21 10.89 13.86 -1.44
N ILE A 22 11.53 12.77 -1.86
CA ILE A 22 12.57 12.08 -1.11
C ILE A 22 13.78 12.02 -2.03
N ASP A 23 14.85 12.75 -1.66
CA ASP A 23 16.10 12.71 -2.42
C ASP A 23 16.62 11.27 -2.47
N ASP A 24 16.90 10.78 -3.69
CA ASP A 24 17.29 9.39 -3.98
C ASP A 24 16.32 8.31 -3.44
N GLY A 25 15.06 8.68 -3.17
CA GLY A 25 14.05 7.76 -2.61
C GLY A 25 13.77 6.54 -3.49
N SER A 26 13.91 6.71 -4.81
CA SER A 26 13.73 5.67 -5.83
C SER A 26 15.00 4.86 -6.12
N THR A 27 16.17 5.31 -5.68
CA THR A 27 17.44 4.60 -5.91
C THR A 27 17.46 3.30 -5.10
N ASN A 28 17.68 2.17 -5.76
CA ASN A 28 17.61 0.86 -5.14
C ASN A 28 18.79 -0.04 -5.56
N PRO A 29 19.69 -0.44 -4.63
CA PRO A 29 20.88 -1.21 -4.97
C PRO A 29 20.60 -2.69 -5.30
N TYR A 30 19.38 -3.18 -5.05
CA TYR A 30 18.99 -4.56 -5.36
C TYR A 30 18.51 -4.73 -6.82
N LEU A 31 18.45 -3.65 -7.60
CA LEU A 31 18.07 -3.67 -9.01
C LEU A 31 19.31 -3.59 -9.91
N GLN A 32 19.25 -4.24 -11.08
CA GLN A 32 20.28 -4.10 -12.11
C GLN A 32 20.42 -2.64 -12.57
N GLU A 33 19.29 -1.96 -12.74
CA GLU A 33 19.20 -0.52 -12.98
C GLU A 33 18.59 0.17 -11.75
N PRO A 34 19.40 0.82 -10.89
CA PRO A 34 18.94 1.29 -9.58
C PRO A 34 17.80 2.31 -9.60
N ARG A 35 17.57 2.97 -10.74
CA ARG A 35 16.55 4.02 -10.91
C ARG A 35 15.52 3.67 -11.99
N ILE A 36 15.40 2.40 -12.38
CA ILE A 36 14.47 1.95 -13.44
C ILE A 36 13.01 2.37 -13.21
N ILE A 37 12.60 2.52 -11.94
CA ILE A 37 11.24 2.98 -11.62
C ILE A 37 10.96 4.39 -12.14
N GLU A 38 11.97 5.23 -12.30
CA GLU A 38 11.80 6.58 -12.87
C GLU A 38 11.51 6.54 -14.37
N GLU A 39 12.03 5.56 -15.11
CA GLU A 39 11.68 5.35 -16.51
C GLU A 39 10.20 4.99 -16.64
N PHE A 40 9.68 4.13 -15.74
CA PHE A 40 8.27 3.83 -15.66
C PHE A 40 7.40 5.08 -15.38
N LEU A 41 7.85 5.96 -14.47
CA LEU A 41 7.08 7.15 -14.10
C LEU A 41 6.97 8.19 -15.23
N LYS A 42 7.87 8.18 -16.22
CA LYS A 42 7.78 9.06 -17.40
C LYS A 42 6.50 8.84 -18.20
N ASP A 43 5.93 7.64 -18.17
CA ASP A 43 4.67 7.30 -18.83
C ASP A 43 3.44 7.50 -17.94
N VAL A 44 3.63 7.79 -16.65
CA VAL A 44 2.57 7.92 -15.64
C VAL A 44 2.34 9.40 -15.28
N GLU A 45 3.34 10.06 -14.69
CA GLU A 45 3.17 11.37 -14.05
C GLU A 45 2.73 12.47 -15.04
N PRO A 46 3.34 12.61 -16.23
CA PRO A 46 2.96 13.67 -17.17
C PRO A 46 1.52 13.51 -17.70
N ARG A 47 0.98 12.30 -17.66
CA ARG A 47 -0.35 11.96 -18.19
C ARG A 47 -1.44 12.00 -17.13
N TYR A 48 -1.08 12.05 -15.84
CA TYR A 48 -2.01 11.87 -14.73
C TYR A 48 -3.21 12.83 -14.78
N ASN A 49 -2.97 14.13 -14.84
CA ASN A 49 -4.06 15.13 -14.84
C ASN A 49 -4.97 15.00 -16.07
N ALA A 50 -4.41 14.75 -17.26
CA ALA A 50 -5.19 14.53 -18.48
C ALA A 50 -6.02 13.24 -18.39
N ALA A 51 -5.48 12.19 -17.78
CA ALA A 51 -6.20 10.94 -17.52
C ALA A 51 -7.37 11.16 -16.54
N LEU A 52 -7.22 12.03 -15.53
CA LEU A 52 -8.31 12.37 -14.60
C LEU A 52 -9.45 13.10 -15.30
N GLU A 53 -9.15 14.05 -16.19
CA GLU A 53 -10.21 14.71 -16.98
C GLU A 53 -10.96 13.70 -17.85
N LYS A 54 -10.24 12.81 -18.55
CA LYS A 54 -10.86 11.73 -19.33
C LYS A 54 -11.69 10.79 -18.46
N LEU A 55 -11.23 10.48 -17.25
CA LEU A 55 -11.97 9.69 -16.27
C LEU A 55 -13.29 10.39 -15.87
N ARG A 56 -13.26 11.71 -15.63
CA ARG A 56 -14.46 12.52 -15.34
C ARG A 56 -15.48 12.47 -16.47
N PHE A 57 -15.06 12.52 -17.73
CA PHE A 57 -15.98 12.51 -18.87
C PHE A 57 -16.29 11.11 -19.45
N GLY A 58 -15.69 10.05 -18.90
CA GLY A 58 -15.89 8.68 -19.37
C GLY A 58 -15.23 8.41 -20.73
N GLN A 59 -14.15 9.14 -21.03
CA GLN A 59 -13.39 9.07 -22.29
C GLN A 59 -12.02 8.41 -22.06
N LEU A 60 -11.98 7.38 -21.24
CA LEU A 60 -10.74 6.66 -20.94
C LEU A 60 -10.21 5.97 -22.19
N ASP A 61 -8.91 6.11 -22.40
CA ASP A 61 -8.13 5.36 -23.37
C ASP A 61 -7.03 4.55 -22.65
N PRO A 62 -6.32 3.64 -23.34
CA PRO A 62 -5.27 2.83 -22.71
C PRO A 62 -4.22 3.66 -21.97
N ALA A 63 -3.81 4.81 -22.52
CA ALA A 63 -2.84 5.69 -21.86
C ALA A 63 -3.37 6.26 -20.52
N SER A 64 -4.67 6.58 -20.46
CA SER A 64 -5.33 7.06 -19.24
C SER A 64 -5.42 5.96 -18.18
N ILE A 65 -5.75 4.74 -18.60
CA ILE A 65 -5.80 3.56 -17.72
C ILE A 65 -4.41 3.26 -17.18
N PHE A 66 -3.39 3.26 -18.04
CA PHE A 66 -2.00 3.08 -17.67
C PHE A 66 -1.56 4.10 -16.62
N ALA A 67 -1.85 5.39 -16.83
CA ALA A 67 -1.46 6.44 -15.88
C ALA A 67 -2.14 6.26 -14.51
N ILE A 68 -3.44 5.96 -14.48
CA ILE A 68 -4.18 5.82 -13.22
C ILE A 68 -3.79 4.53 -12.48
N ALA A 69 -3.80 3.39 -13.18
CA ALA A 69 -3.42 2.09 -12.60
C ALA A 69 -1.94 2.08 -12.20
N GLY A 70 -1.08 2.67 -13.02
CA GLY A 70 0.34 2.77 -12.78
C GLY A 70 0.69 3.64 -11.60
N PHE A 71 0.04 4.80 -11.46
CA PHE A 71 0.18 5.63 -10.26
C PHE A 71 -0.17 4.85 -8.99
N ALA A 72 -1.33 4.18 -9.00
CA ALA A 72 -1.77 3.40 -7.85
C ALA A 72 -0.78 2.26 -7.55
N ALA A 73 -0.33 1.52 -8.58
CA ALA A 73 0.59 0.39 -8.42
C ALA A 73 1.95 0.83 -7.88
N TYR A 74 2.47 1.95 -8.39
CA TYR A 74 3.69 2.58 -7.90
C TYR A 74 3.56 2.94 -6.44
N VAL A 75 2.49 3.63 -6.04
CA VAL A 75 2.33 4.09 -4.66
C VAL A 75 2.16 2.91 -3.68
N GLU A 76 1.40 1.87 -4.04
CA GLU A 76 1.31 0.65 -3.20
C GLU A 76 2.67 -0.02 -3.03
N SER A 77 3.49 -0.10 -4.09
CA SER A 77 4.79 -0.76 -4.06
C SER A 77 5.89 0.06 -3.37
N CYS A 78 5.95 1.36 -3.66
CA CYS A 78 7.15 2.16 -3.48
C CYS A 78 7.04 3.24 -2.40
N SER A 79 5.84 3.47 -1.85
CA SER A 79 5.67 4.37 -0.70
C SER A 79 6.36 3.81 0.55
N PRO A 80 6.74 4.67 1.52
CA PRO A 80 7.27 4.21 2.80
C PRO A 80 6.36 3.18 3.50
N ALA A 81 5.04 3.42 3.49
CA ALA A 81 4.07 2.48 4.03
C ALA A 81 4.05 1.15 3.24
N GLY A 82 4.06 1.20 1.91
CA GLY A 82 4.16 0.01 1.06
C GLY A 82 5.38 -0.84 1.39
N THR A 83 6.56 -0.22 1.51
CA THR A 83 7.79 -0.93 1.88
C THR A 83 7.68 -1.60 3.25
N ARG A 84 7.14 -0.92 4.27
CA ARG A 84 6.88 -1.49 5.60
C ARG A 84 5.93 -2.69 5.53
N ILE A 85 4.80 -2.53 4.86
CA ILE A 85 3.76 -3.56 4.73
C ILE A 85 4.33 -4.81 4.05
N HIS A 86 5.21 -4.65 3.05
CA HIS A 86 5.82 -5.78 2.34
C HIS A 86 7.03 -6.40 3.06
N SER A 87 7.69 -5.69 3.98
CA SER A 87 8.77 -6.25 4.81
C SER A 87 8.30 -7.34 5.77
N LEU A 88 7.11 -7.20 6.37
CA LEU A 88 6.67 -8.14 7.41
C LEU A 88 6.40 -9.55 6.89
N PRO A 89 5.74 -9.77 5.73
CA PRO A 89 5.62 -11.08 5.12
C PRO A 89 6.98 -11.73 4.85
N ILE A 90 7.97 -10.96 4.35
CA ILE A 90 9.33 -11.47 4.10
C ILE A 90 9.97 -11.94 5.41
N ARG A 91 9.87 -11.14 6.48
CA ARG A 91 10.34 -11.55 7.81
C ARG A 91 9.68 -12.85 8.26
N LYS A 92 8.37 -13.01 8.06
CA LYS A 92 7.64 -14.25 8.40
C LYS A 92 8.09 -15.45 7.56
N THR A 93 8.41 -15.24 6.29
CA THR A 93 9.02 -16.28 5.45
C THR A 93 10.41 -16.68 5.96
N LEU A 94 11.22 -15.73 6.44
CA LEU A 94 12.52 -16.03 7.05
C LEU A 94 12.36 -16.81 8.37
N ASP A 95 11.41 -16.41 9.23
CA ASP A 95 11.07 -17.14 10.46
C ASP A 95 10.73 -18.61 10.14
N MET A 96 9.91 -18.83 9.10
CA MET A 96 9.51 -20.17 8.66
C MET A 96 10.66 -20.97 8.04
N ALA A 97 11.50 -20.32 7.22
CA ALA A 97 12.65 -20.98 6.60
C ALA A 97 13.67 -21.42 7.65
N ALA A 98 13.92 -20.60 8.68
CA ALA A 98 14.75 -20.96 9.82
C ALA A 98 14.20 -22.20 10.53
N GLU A 99 12.91 -22.21 10.87
CA GLU A 99 12.24 -23.34 11.54
C GLU A 99 12.39 -24.65 10.74
N LEU A 100 12.20 -24.59 9.41
CA LEU A 100 12.31 -25.75 8.52
C LEU A 100 13.75 -26.25 8.36
N LEU A 101 14.71 -25.34 8.21
CA LEU A 101 16.12 -25.70 8.08
C LEU A 101 16.68 -26.30 9.37
N GLU A 102 16.24 -25.84 10.53
CA GLU A 102 16.59 -26.43 11.82
C GLU A 102 16.01 -27.83 12.00
N LYS A 103 14.72 -28.02 11.68
CA LYS A 103 14.10 -29.36 11.69
C LYS A 103 14.82 -30.33 10.74
N GLY A 104 15.34 -29.84 9.62
CA GLY A 104 16.14 -30.61 8.68
C GLY A 104 17.61 -30.82 9.08
N GLY A 105 18.07 -30.26 10.20
CA GLY A 105 19.46 -30.37 10.67
C GLY A 105 20.48 -29.54 9.87
N HIS A 106 20.02 -28.59 9.03
CA HIS A 106 20.89 -27.75 8.19
C HIS A 106 21.40 -26.50 8.92
N LEU A 107 20.80 -26.15 10.06
CA LEU A 107 21.21 -25.05 10.92
C LEU A 107 21.50 -25.59 12.34
N PRO A 108 22.71 -26.10 12.60
CA PRO A 108 23.07 -26.56 13.94
C PRO A 108 23.14 -25.37 14.93
N PRO A 109 22.80 -25.57 16.21
CA PRO A 109 22.84 -24.51 17.20
C PRO A 109 24.26 -23.90 17.33
N PRO A 110 24.41 -22.57 17.22
CA PRO A 110 25.70 -21.93 17.32
C PRO A 110 26.25 -22.00 18.77
N PRO A 111 27.39 -22.67 19.01
CA PRO A 111 27.94 -22.80 20.37
C PRO A 111 28.28 -21.44 21.00
N CYS A 112 28.70 -20.46 20.17
CA CYS A 112 29.06 -19.12 20.61
C CYS A 112 27.87 -18.28 21.13
N LEU A 113 26.63 -18.71 20.90
CA LEU A 113 25.42 -18.02 21.39
C LEU A 113 24.73 -18.76 22.54
N GLY A 114 25.41 -19.77 23.12
CA GLY A 114 24.90 -20.55 24.25
C GLY A 114 24.22 -21.85 23.86
N GLY A 115 24.31 -22.27 22.59
CA GLY A 115 23.78 -23.56 22.12
C GLY A 115 22.26 -23.60 21.93
N GLU A 116 21.57 -22.46 22.07
CA GLU A 116 20.17 -22.30 21.66
C GLU A 116 20.04 -22.35 20.13
N SER A 117 18.93 -22.91 19.67
CA SER A 117 18.52 -22.86 18.26
C SER A 117 18.23 -21.42 17.81
N LEU A 118 18.38 -21.14 16.51
CA LEU A 118 17.96 -19.89 15.88
C LEU A 118 16.48 -19.59 16.16
N THR A 119 15.59 -20.59 16.13
CA THR A 119 14.17 -20.38 16.47
C THR A 119 13.99 -19.89 17.92
N GLU A 120 14.71 -20.47 18.88
CA GLU A 120 14.68 -20.00 20.28
C GLU A 120 15.27 -18.58 20.43
N LEU A 121 16.35 -18.29 19.72
CA LEU A 121 16.96 -16.96 19.69
C LEU A 121 16.04 -15.90 19.07
N LEU A 122 15.27 -16.26 18.05
CA LEU A 122 14.26 -15.40 17.42
C LEU A 122 13.06 -15.18 18.35
N ASN A 123 12.56 -16.25 18.99
CA ASN A 123 11.41 -16.17 19.89
C ASN A 123 11.71 -15.38 21.17
N SER A 124 12.95 -15.45 21.67
CA SER A 124 13.42 -14.66 22.81
C SER A 124 13.75 -13.21 22.46
N GLY A 125 13.81 -12.87 21.16
CA GLY A 125 14.24 -11.55 20.69
C GLY A 125 15.74 -11.29 20.85
N ARG A 126 16.54 -12.30 21.23
CA ARG A 126 18.01 -12.21 21.30
C ARG A 126 18.63 -12.02 19.91
N VAL A 127 17.96 -12.54 18.89
CA VAL A 127 18.28 -12.34 17.48
C VAL A 127 17.02 -11.86 16.77
N GLN A 128 17.18 -11.02 15.74
CA GLN A 128 16.09 -10.57 14.89
C GLN A 128 16.52 -10.51 13.43
N PHE A 129 15.61 -10.83 12.52
CA PHE A 129 15.83 -10.55 11.10
C PHE A 129 15.69 -9.05 10.83
N ASN A 130 16.78 -8.42 10.42
CA ASN A 130 16.76 -7.07 9.88
C ASN A 130 16.59 -7.13 8.35
N VAL A 131 15.37 -6.90 7.87
CA VAL A 131 15.07 -6.84 6.44
C VAL A 131 15.30 -5.40 5.98
N ASP A 132 16.25 -5.20 5.08
CA ASP A 132 16.45 -3.90 4.44
C ASP A 132 15.17 -3.52 3.67
N PRO A 133 14.52 -2.37 3.95
CA PRO A 133 13.29 -1.95 3.27
C PRO A 133 13.46 -1.73 1.76
N LYS A 134 14.69 -1.56 1.25
CA LYS A 134 14.95 -1.50 -0.19
C LYS A 134 14.76 -2.86 -0.88
N TYR A 135 14.90 -3.98 -0.19
CA TYR A 135 14.65 -5.30 -0.78
C TYR A 135 13.16 -5.55 -1.13
N PRO A 136 12.17 -5.36 -0.24
CA PRO A 136 10.77 -5.43 -0.64
C PRO A 136 10.40 -4.35 -1.66
N GLN A 137 11.00 -3.16 -1.58
CA GLN A 137 10.81 -2.13 -2.60
C GLN A 137 11.26 -2.63 -3.99
N SER A 138 12.41 -3.32 -4.10
CA SER A 138 12.89 -3.83 -5.38
C SER A 138 11.98 -4.91 -5.96
N ILE A 139 11.39 -5.76 -5.10
CA ILE A 139 10.36 -6.72 -5.53
C ILE A 139 9.12 -5.99 -6.06
N GLY A 140 8.70 -4.93 -5.34
CA GLY A 140 7.58 -4.08 -5.76
C GLY A 140 7.83 -3.37 -7.10
N ILE A 141 9.05 -2.92 -7.35
CA ILE A 141 9.48 -2.31 -8.62
C ILE A 141 9.49 -3.35 -9.75
N GLN A 142 10.08 -4.52 -9.54
CA GLN A 142 10.14 -5.59 -10.55
C GLN A 142 8.74 -6.07 -10.97
N THR A 143 7.78 -6.05 -10.05
CA THR A 143 6.39 -6.50 -10.29
C THR A 143 5.44 -5.36 -10.63
N VAL A 144 5.92 -4.11 -10.80
CA VAL A 144 5.04 -2.93 -10.97
C VAL A 144 4.20 -3.02 -12.25
N ILE A 145 4.78 -3.54 -13.35
CA ILE A 145 4.09 -3.70 -14.63
C ILE A 145 3.01 -4.78 -14.53
N GLU A 146 3.31 -5.91 -13.89
CA GLU A 146 2.33 -6.97 -13.64
C GLU A 146 1.15 -6.45 -12.80
N ARG A 147 1.45 -5.68 -11.75
CA ARG A 147 0.45 -5.08 -10.88
C ARG A 147 -0.42 -4.06 -11.61
N LEU A 148 0.21 -3.19 -12.39
CA LEU A 148 -0.47 -2.25 -13.28
C LEU A 148 -1.40 -3.00 -14.23
N SER A 149 -0.94 -4.08 -14.85
CA SER A 149 -1.75 -4.91 -15.75
C SER A 149 -2.98 -5.49 -15.05
N VAL A 150 -2.78 -6.12 -13.88
CA VAL A 150 -3.88 -6.70 -13.09
C VAL A 150 -4.89 -5.63 -12.71
N TRP A 151 -4.42 -4.44 -12.33
CA TRP A 151 -5.31 -3.36 -11.88
C TRP A 151 -5.99 -2.64 -13.04
N GLY A 152 -5.31 -2.43 -14.16
CA GLY A 152 -5.88 -1.84 -15.37
C GLY A 152 -6.91 -2.75 -16.04
N ASN A 153 -6.83 -4.07 -15.84
CA ASN A 153 -7.81 -5.06 -16.32
C ASN A 153 -8.89 -5.41 -15.28
N ALA A 154 -8.80 -4.88 -14.07
CA ALA A 154 -9.76 -5.14 -13.01
C ALA A 154 -11.10 -4.45 -13.28
N ARG A 155 -12.12 -4.77 -12.47
CA ARG A 155 -13.33 -3.94 -12.43
C ARG A 155 -13.04 -2.65 -11.66
N TRP A 156 -13.41 -1.51 -12.24
CA TRP A 156 -13.34 -0.19 -11.61
C TRP A 156 -14.75 0.32 -11.31
N ASP A 157 -15.01 0.70 -10.06
CA ASP A 157 -16.08 1.65 -9.77
C ASP A 157 -15.47 3.06 -9.70
N ILE A 158 -15.85 3.93 -10.63
CA ILE A 158 -15.49 5.36 -10.62
C ILE A 158 -16.43 6.06 -9.65
N LEU A 159 -15.88 6.53 -8.53
CA LEU A 159 -16.61 7.14 -7.43
C LEU A 159 -16.60 8.66 -7.61
N ILE A 160 -17.77 9.23 -7.88
CA ILE A 160 -17.96 10.64 -8.19
C ILE A 160 -18.61 11.32 -7.00
N ASN A 161 -17.94 12.32 -6.45
CA ASN A 161 -18.41 13.10 -5.32
C ASN A 161 -18.83 14.51 -5.78
N GLU A 162 -20.14 14.69 -5.97
CA GLU A 162 -20.74 15.99 -6.29
C GLU A 162 -20.91 16.88 -5.04
N GLY A 163 -20.73 16.32 -3.85
CA GLY A 163 -20.90 17.00 -2.58
C GLY A 163 -19.66 17.81 -2.19
N GLN A 164 -19.72 19.13 -2.33
CA GLN A 164 -18.60 20.02 -1.97
C GLN A 164 -18.26 19.98 -0.47
N ASP A 165 -19.20 19.56 0.38
CA ASP A 165 -19.06 19.64 1.84
C ASP A 165 -18.11 18.61 2.47
N SER A 166 -17.90 17.51 1.77
CA SER A 166 -17.06 16.41 2.23
C SER A 166 -16.27 15.89 1.04
N PRO A 167 -15.23 16.61 0.57
CA PRO A 167 -14.36 16.09 -0.46
C PRO A 167 -13.67 14.80 0.00
N PHE A 168 -13.21 14.00 -0.95
CA PHE A 168 -12.32 12.90 -0.65
C PHE A 168 -10.99 13.42 -0.09
N PHE A 169 -10.49 12.74 0.93
CA PHE A 169 -9.14 12.92 1.43
C PHE A 169 -8.13 12.20 0.53
N THR A 170 -6.85 12.46 0.76
CA THR A 170 -5.76 11.58 0.35
C THR A 170 -4.78 11.45 1.53
N SER A 171 -3.68 10.73 1.37
CA SER A 171 -2.72 10.49 2.46
C SER A 171 -1.31 10.23 1.93
N ASP A 172 -0.37 10.01 2.83
CA ASP A 172 0.97 9.49 2.53
C ASP A 172 0.98 8.02 2.09
N TYR A 173 -0.17 7.35 2.17
CA TYR A 173 -0.43 6.04 1.58
C TYR A 173 -1.85 5.98 0.96
N PRO A 174 -2.05 6.59 -0.22
CA PRO A 174 -3.36 6.79 -0.84
C PRO A 174 -3.87 5.53 -1.57
N VAL A 175 -3.68 4.36 -0.96
CA VAL A 175 -4.18 3.07 -1.46
C VAL A 175 -4.92 2.39 -0.31
N ALA A 176 -6.10 2.91 0.00
CA ALA A 176 -6.94 2.39 1.05
C ALA A 176 -7.53 1.03 0.66
N ILE A 177 -7.95 0.25 1.65
CA ILE A 177 -8.49 -1.09 1.42
C ILE A 177 -9.91 -1.22 1.96
N GLU A 178 -10.69 -2.07 1.30
CA GLU A 178 -11.98 -2.56 1.80
C GLU A 178 -12.05 -4.07 1.58
N SER A 179 -12.89 -4.75 2.37
CA SER A 179 -13.09 -6.20 2.22
C SER A 179 -13.61 -6.52 0.82
N GLY A 180 -12.95 -7.44 0.12
CA GLY A 180 -13.41 -7.95 -1.17
C GLY A 180 -14.51 -9.00 -1.02
N GLU A 181 -15.02 -9.48 -2.16
CA GLU A 181 -16.09 -10.50 -2.19
C GLU A 181 -15.60 -11.88 -1.72
N ARG A 182 -14.28 -12.13 -1.80
CA ARG A 182 -13.66 -13.42 -1.44
C ARG A 182 -12.75 -13.25 -0.22
N PRO A 183 -12.75 -14.21 0.72
CA PRO A 183 -11.78 -14.21 1.81
C PRO A 183 -10.34 -14.08 1.31
N GLY A 184 -9.57 -13.17 1.92
CA GLY A 184 -8.18 -12.92 1.56
C GLY A 184 -7.97 -11.96 0.38
N LEU A 185 -9.03 -11.58 -0.34
CA LEU A 185 -8.98 -10.54 -1.35
C LEU A 185 -9.50 -9.22 -0.77
N VAL A 186 -8.78 -8.14 -1.06
CA VAL A 186 -9.13 -6.78 -0.63
C VAL A 186 -9.23 -5.90 -1.86
N ASN A 187 -10.30 -5.11 -1.94
CA ASN A 187 -10.40 -4.09 -2.98
C ASN A 187 -9.53 -2.90 -2.59
N ARG A 188 -9.15 -2.09 -3.58
CA ARG A 188 -8.41 -0.85 -3.37
C ARG A 188 -9.32 0.34 -3.59
N ILE A 189 -9.24 1.34 -2.73
CA ILE A 189 -9.83 2.65 -2.93
C ILE A 189 -8.67 3.65 -3.09
N VAL A 190 -8.59 4.27 -4.25
CA VAL A 190 -7.53 5.23 -4.59
C VAL A 190 -8.20 6.59 -4.81
N PRO A 191 -8.03 7.55 -3.89
CA PRO A 191 -8.45 8.92 -4.13
C PRO A 191 -7.56 9.54 -5.21
N LEU A 192 -8.20 10.10 -6.24
CA LEU A 192 -7.50 10.70 -7.38
C LEU A 192 -7.59 12.23 -7.36
N ALA A 193 -8.73 12.75 -6.91
CA ALA A 193 -8.99 14.16 -6.72
C ALA A 193 -10.03 14.35 -5.59
N PRO A 194 -10.25 15.59 -5.09
CA PRO A 194 -11.25 15.85 -4.05
C PRO A 194 -12.68 15.40 -4.41
N ASP A 195 -12.99 15.36 -5.70
CA ASP A 195 -14.29 14.99 -6.27
C ASP A 195 -14.31 13.58 -6.88
N LEU A 196 -13.16 12.89 -6.94
CA LEU A 196 -12.99 11.69 -7.75
C LEU A 196 -12.10 10.64 -7.06
N ALA A 197 -12.59 9.42 -6.98
CA ALA A 197 -11.81 8.27 -6.56
C ALA A 197 -12.13 7.06 -7.44
N ILE A 198 -11.28 6.04 -7.41
CA ILE A 198 -11.58 4.74 -8.01
C ILE A 198 -11.58 3.66 -6.94
N ARG A 199 -12.50 2.73 -7.09
CA ARG A 199 -12.44 1.44 -6.41
C ARG A 199 -12.04 0.37 -7.41
N ILE A 200 -10.91 -0.28 -7.16
CA ILE A 200 -10.38 -1.38 -7.97
C ILE A 200 -10.75 -2.69 -7.28
N TRP A 201 -11.40 -3.59 -8.01
CA TRP A 201 -11.74 -4.95 -7.58
C TRP A 201 -10.78 -5.94 -8.26
N PRO A 202 -9.64 -6.29 -7.63
CA PRO A 202 -8.62 -7.09 -8.31
C PRO A 202 -9.17 -8.47 -8.67
N ASP A 203 -8.92 -8.91 -9.90
CA ASP A 203 -9.37 -10.23 -10.37
C ASP A 203 -8.15 -11.15 -10.47
N LEU A 204 -8.13 -12.21 -9.66
CA LEU A 204 -6.98 -13.13 -9.60
C LEU A 204 -6.74 -13.86 -10.93
N ARG A 205 -7.74 -13.88 -11.83
CA ARG A 205 -7.60 -14.46 -13.18
C ARG A 205 -6.71 -13.64 -14.10
N GLU A 206 -6.52 -12.36 -13.80
CA GLU A 206 -5.64 -11.47 -14.57
C GLU A 206 -4.16 -11.65 -14.20
N ARG A 207 -3.83 -12.58 -13.29
CA ARG A 207 -2.44 -12.91 -12.95
C ARG A 207 -1.81 -13.80 -14.01
N GLY A 208 -0.53 -13.55 -14.32
CA GLY A 208 0.33 -14.44 -15.11
C GLY A 208 0.64 -13.94 -16.52
N ASN A 209 -0.25 -13.17 -17.16
CA ASN A 209 0.01 -12.53 -18.45
C ASN A 209 -0.17 -11.02 -18.33
N VAL A 210 0.82 -10.26 -18.81
CA VAL A 210 0.76 -8.80 -18.84
C VAL A 210 -0.06 -8.36 -20.07
N ASP A 211 -1.18 -7.68 -19.84
CA ASP A 211 -2.02 -7.04 -20.85
C ASP A 211 -2.10 -5.53 -20.60
N LEU A 212 -1.34 -4.77 -21.39
CA LEU A 212 -1.32 -3.30 -21.35
C LEU A 212 -2.31 -2.64 -22.34
N GLU A 213 -3.07 -3.45 -23.08
CA GLU A 213 -4.21 -2.97 -23.88
C GLU A 213 -5.51 -2.93 -23.07
N PHE A 214 -5.47 -3.44 -21.83
CA PHE A 214 -6.55 -3.39 -20.84
C PHE A 214 -7.88 -3.96 -21.32
N ARG A 215 -7.83 -5.06 -22.07
CA ARG A 215 -9.00 -5.60 -22.80
C ARG A 215 -10.10 -6.11 -21.87
N ASN A 216 -9.75 -6.45 -20.64
CA ASN A 216 -10.68 -7.01 -19.65
C ASN A 216 -11.24 -5.94 -18.69
N LEU A 217 -10.87 -4.67 -18.86
CA LEU A 217 -11.32 -3.57 -18.02
C LEU A 217 -12.85 -3.47 -18.03
N ARG A 218 -13.44 -3.39 -16.84
CA ARG A 218 -14.88 -3.23 -16.64
C ARG A 218 -15.14 -2.00 -15.79
N ILE A 219 -15.88 -1.03 -16.32
CA ILE A 219 -16.12 0.24 -15.63
C ILE A 219 -17.57 0.35 -15.19
N ARG A 220 -17.78 0.80 -13.95
CA ARG A 220 -19.06 1.28 -13.43
C ARG A 220 -18.87 2.68 -12.89
N ARG A 221 -19.79 3.60 -13.20
CA ARG A 221 -19.80 4.95 -12.59
C ARG A 221 -20.77 4.96 -11.41
N VAL A 222 -20.36 5.59 -10.31
CA VAL A 222 -21.11 5.61 -9.06
C VAL A 222 -21.07 7.02 -8.46
N ASN A 223 -22.22 7.69 -8.45
CA ASN A 223 -22.39 8.91 -7.67
C ASN A 223 -22.47 8.52 -6.19
N VAL A 224 -21.50 8.96 -5.39
CA VAL A 224 -21.41 8.54 -3.99
C VAL A 224 -22.24 9.44 -3.09
N GLY A 225 -23.08 8.82 -2.27
CA GLY A 225 -23.82 9.52 -1.23
C GLY A 225 -22.94 9.89 -0.03
N LYS A 226 -23.44 10.78 0.83
CA LYS A 226 -22.74 11.26 2.04
C LYS A 226 -22.19 10.14 2.93
N GLN A 227 -22.95 9.05 3.12
CA GLN A 227 -22.51 7.90 3.93
C GLN A 227 -21.32 7.15 3.29
N GLN A 228 -21.33 7.00 1.96
CA GLN A 228 -20.24 6.36 1.24
C GLN A 228 -18.98 7.21 1.26
N ILE A 229 -19.12 8.53 1.13
CA ILE A 229 -18.00 9.48 1.28
C ILE A 229 -17.36 9.34 2.66
N ILE A 230 -18.16 9.28 3.73
CA ILE A 230 -17.67 9.09 5.10
C ILE A 230 -16.92 7.76 5.22
N ALA A 231 -17.44 6.68 4.64
CA ALA A 231 -16.80 5.37 4.66
C ALA A 231 -15.46 5.37 3.91
N ILE A 232 -15.42 5.99 2.73
CA ILE A 232 -14.20 6.13 1.91
C ILE A 232 -13.15 6.97 2.66
N ASN A 233 -13.52 8.14 3.17
CA ASN A 233 -12.61 8.98 3.95
C ASN A 233 -12.15 8.27 5.23
N THR A 234 -12.99 7.47 5.87
CA THR A 234 -12.58 6.63 7.00
C THR A 234 -11.50 5.64 6.57
N ALA A 235 -11.70 4.92 5.46
CA ALA A 235 -10.72 3.97 4.94
C ALA A 235 -9.39 4.65 4.57
N ILE A 236 -9.44 5.86 3.99
CA ILE A 236 -8.24 6.65 3.66
C ILE A 236 -7.46 7.06 4.91
N VAL A 237 -8.15 7.57 5.94
CA VAL A 237 -7.49 7.94 7.21
C VAL A 237 -6.95 6.70 7.92
N GLN A 238 -7.67 5.58 7.88
CA GLN A 238 -7.19 4.32 8.42
C GLN A 238 -6.00 3.74 7.65
N ALA A 239 -5.88 4.03 6.35
CA ALA A 239 -4.76 3.58 5.54
C ALA A 239 -3.52 4.48 5.67
N ALA A 240 -3.71 5.77 5.96
CA ALA A 240 -2.65 6.75 6.15
C ALA A 240 -1.65 6.28 7.23
N GLU A 241 -0.36 6.35 6.91
CA GLU A 241 0.70 5.92 7.83
C GLU A 241 0.91 6.99 8.91
N THR A 242 1.07 8.24 8.47
CA THR A 242 1.37 9.39 9.34
C THR A 242 0.54 10.62 9.02
N THR A 243 0.20 10.86 7.76
CA THR A 243 -0.33 12.16 7.31
C THR A 243 -1.54 12.00 6.40
N VAL A 244 -2.56 12.82 6.65
CA VAL A 244 -3.77 12.93 5.82
C VAL A 244 -3.77 14.28 5.13
N TYR A 245 -4.13 14.31 3.86
CA TYR A 245 -4.19 15.50 3.03
C TYR A 245 -5.64 15.79 2.61
N TYR A 246 -5.97 17.07 2.53
CA TYR A 246 -7.32 17.54 2.20
C TYR A 246 -7.30 18.89 1.47
N SER A 247 -8.31 19.12 0.62
CA SER A 247 -8.38 20.31 -0.25
C SER A 247 -8.88 21.57 0.47
N SER A 248 -9.80 21.41 1.42
CA SER A 248 -10.45 22.51 2.14
C SER A 248 -10.34 22.32 3.64
N ASP A 249 -9.85 23.34 4.36
CA ASP A 249 -9.73 23.30 5.81
C ASP A 249 -11.11 23.48 6.47
N ARG A 250 -11.67 22.38 6.99
CA ARG A 250 -13.00 22.34 7.58
C ARG A 250 -12.90 21.98 9.07
N PRO A 251 -13.69 22.61 9.97
CA PRO A 251 -13.56 22.42 11.42
C PRO A 251 -13.74 20.98 11.92
N TRP A 252 -14.43 20.13 11.18
CA TRP A 252 -14.68 18.74 11.56
C TRP A 252 -13.50 17.80 11.27
N ILE A 253 -12.55 18.20 10.40
CA ILE A 253 -11.47 17.33 9.91
C ILE A 253 -10.55 16.87 11.06
N PRO A 254 -10.07 17.74 11.98
CA PRO A 254 -9.19 17.30 13.06
C PRO A 254 -9.80 16.21 13.93
N ARG A 255 -11.07 16.38 14.35
CA ARG A 255 -11.80 15.37 15.13
C ARG A 255 -12.03 14.07 14.36
N PHE A 256 -12.24 14.17 13.05
CA PHE A 256 -12.39 12.99 12.20
C PHE A 256 -11.07 12.21 12.10
N VAL A 257 -9.95 12.90 11.93
CA VAL A 257 -8.62 12.27 11.85
C VAL A 257 -8.21 11.67 13.19
N GLU A 258 -8.44 12.39 14.30
CA GLU A 258 -8.19 11.93 15.66
C GLU A 258 -8.82 10.56 15.95
N LYS A 259 -10.09 10.38 15.57
CA LYS A 259 -10.83 9.13 15.77
C LYS A 259 -10.12 7.90 15.17
N TYR A 260 -9.34 8.09 14.12
CA TYR A 260 -8.65 7.02 13.40
C TYR A 260 -7.11 7.22 13.38
N ALA A 261 -6.57 8.06 14.25
CA ALA A 261 -5.15 8.43 14.27
C ALA A 261 -4.23 7.22 14.55
N ASP A 262 -4.72 6.24 15.30
CA ASP A 262 -3.96 5.04 15.67
C ASP A 262 -4.07 3.91 14.66
N PHE A 263 -4.80 4.08 13.56
CA PHE A 263 -4.94 3.02 12.55
C PHE A 263 -3.83 3.09 11.50
N HIS A 264 -3.46 1.97 10.89
CA HIS A 264 -2.75 1.89 9.61
C HIS A 264 -3.05 0.56 8.93
N ILE A 265 -2.56 0.35 7.71
CA ILE A 265 -2.65 -0.97 7.07
C ILE A 265 -1.59 -1.90 7.68
N GLU A 266 -2.04 -3.05 8.18
CA GLU A 266 -1.18 -4.12 8.63
C GLU A 266 -1.31 -5.37 7.74
N PRO A 267 -0.18 -6.01 7.41
CA PRO A 267 -0.22 -7.35 6.88
C PRO A 267 -0.55 -8.35 8.00
N LYS A 268 -1.61 -9.12 7.82
CA LYS A 268 -1.98 -10.27 8.67
C LYS A 268 -1.54 -11.55 7.99
N THR A 269 -0.58 -12.24 8.60
CA THR A 269 -0.09 -13.53 8.11
C THR A 269 -0.58 -14.66 9.00
N THR A 270 -1.24 -15.66 8.42
CA THR A 270 -1.72 -16.84 9.11
C THR A 270 -1.02 -18.10 8.57
N LYS A 271 -0.64 -19.01 9.46
CA LYS A 271 -0.19 -20.36 9.10
C LYS A 271 -1.42 -21.27 8.99
N VAL A 272 -1.59 -21.92 7.85
CA VAL A 272 -2.63 -22.92 7.62
C VAL A 272 -1.95 -24.28 7.44
N PRO A 273 -2.30 -25.32 8.22
CA PRO A 273 -1.75 -26.66 8.02
C PRO A 273 -1.98 -27.16 6.58
N TYR A 274 -0.93 -27.69 5.95
CA TYR A 274 -1.01 -28.25 4.60
C TYR A 274 0.02 -29.37 4.42
N GLY A 275 -0.47 -30.60 4.22
CA GLY A 275 0.39 -31.80 4.21
C GLY A 275 1.16 -31.94 5.53
N ASP A 276 2.46 -32.24 5.43
CA ASP A 276 3.38 -32.37 6.57
C ASP A 276 3.98 -31.02 7.03
N GLY A 277 3.42 -29.91 6.55
CA GLY A 277 3.89 -28.56 6.84
C GLY A 277 2.76 -27.55 6.97
N TYR A 278 3.06 -26.30 6.63
CA TYR A 278 2.10 -25.20 6.71
C TYR A 278 2.23 -24.29 5.48
N MET A 279 1.10 -23.80 5.00
CA MET A 279 1.01 -22.71 4.03
C MET A 279 0.91 -21.38 4.78
N SER A 280 1.71 -20.40 4.36
CA SER A 280 1.63 -19.03 4.87
C SER A 280 0.69 -18.22 3.98
N ILE A 281 -0.36 -17.63 4.56
CA ILE A 281 -1.30 -16.77 3.85
C ILE A 281 -1.19 -15.38 4.43
N SER A 282 -0.77 -14.41 3.63
CA SER A 282 -0.72 -12.99 4.02
C SER A 282 -1.85 -12.20 3.38
N THR A 283 -2.54 -11.41 4.19
CA THR A 283 -3.63 -10.51 3.79
C THR A 283 -3.36 -9.11 4.33
N MET A 284 -4.02 -8.07 3.83
CA MET A 284 -3.95 -6.72 4.39
C MET A 284 -5.23 -6.40 5.15
N ALA A 285 -5.12 -5.71 6.27
CA ALA A 285 -6.26 -5.20 7.03
C ALA A 285 -5.91 -3.88 7.70
N ALA A 286 -6.89 -2.99 7.85
CA ALA A 286 -6.73 -1.86 8.76
C ALA A 286 -6.63 -2.38 10.20
N GLY A 287 -5.55 -2.04 10.88
CA GLY A 287 -5.26 -2.42 12.27
C GLY A 287 -4.89 -1.20 13.09
N ARG A 288 -4.99 -1.30 14.42
CA ARG A 288 -4.43 -0.28 15.31
C ARG A 288 -2.92 -0.52 15.45
N LYS A 289 -2.15 0.56 15.54
CA LYS A 289 -0.75 0.57 15.98
C LYS A 289 -0.66 -0.17 17.30
N SER A 290 -0.10 -1.37 17.29
CA SER A 290 0.32 -2.04 18.52
C SER A 290 1.38 -1.16 19.17
N GLY A 291 1.20 -0.81 20.45
CA GLY A 291 2.09 0.04 21.22
C GLY A 291 3.44 -0.62 21.55
N GLU A 292 4.09 -1.26 20.58
CA GLU A 292 5.50 -1.62 20.70
C GLU A 292 6.30 -0.32 20.57
N ALA A 293 6.79 0.15 21.72
CA ALA A 293 7.71 1.26 21.80
C ALA A 293 8.93 0.98 20.92
N VAL A 294 8.95 1.59 19.73
CA VAL A 294 10.18 1.72 18.96
C VAL A 294 11.12 2.57 19.81
N ALA A 295 12.11 1.92 20.41
CA ALA A 295 13.18 2.63 21.10
C ALA A 295 13.74 3.71 20.16
N PRO A 296 13.89 4.96 20.62
CA PRO A 296 14.30 6.05 19.75
C PRO A 296 15.68 5.71 19.15
N SER A 297 15.74 5.67 17.82
CA SER A 297 17.01 5.65 17.11
C SER A 297 17.77 6.90 17.52
N ARG A 298 18.85 6.74 18.29
CA ARG A 298 19.79 7.81 18.56
C ARG A 298 20.36 8.27 17.21
N ARG A 299 19.99 9.47 16.78
CA ARG A 299 20.85 10.29 15.94
C ARG A 299 21.84 11.01 16.85
#